data_AF-A0A290ZHQ5-F1
#
_entry.id   AF-A0A290ZHQ5-F1
#
_cell.length_a   1.000
_cell.length_b   1.000
_cell.length_c   1.000
_cell.angle_alpha   90.00
_cell.angle_beta   90.00
_cell.angle_gamma   90.00
#
_symmetry.space_group_name_H-M   'P 1'
#
loop_
_entity.id
_entity.type
_entity.pdbx_description
1 polymer ?
#
loop_
_entity_poly.entity_id
_entity_poly.type
_entity_poly.pdbx_seq_one_letter_code
_entity_poly.pdbx_strand_id
1 'polypeptide(L)'
;MRGIVLACGNTQSPLITDGDGFEVRRVSERPGKTEVDPVLADLGDRRLVVVGTDGDLNAVALRLLRTERLAEVVVGYAPVSPKSQVAELWGLPTDLGRALDLARTGDADRVPLVRDDVGGVLVGLGSLGPVRGVGYCDDTVVLRGPASRLEVTPDPDGGAGLVVRVVQRRLLGKRTTTTAGRAFQLGCVPAHVESDGHAHPRPMSKWTWYRHTEDLRLVRGMR
;
A
#
# COMPACT_ATOMS: atom_id res chain seq x y z
N MET A 1 -24.08 2.27 -8.70
CA MET A 1 -22.68 2.07 -9.14
C MET A 1 -22.47 0.57 -9.34
N ARG A 2 -21.68 0.14 -10.34
CA ARG A 2 -21.41 -1.28 -10.60
C ARG A 2 -19.91 -1.59 -10.49
N GLY A 3 -19.56 -2.83 -10.19
CA GLY A 3 -18.17 -3.22 -9.98
C GLY A 3 -17.93 -4.70 -9.88
N ILE A 4 -16.66 -5.04 -9.66
CA ILE A 4 -16.21 -6.39 -9.31
C ILE A 4 -15.57 -6.31 -7.93
N VAL A 5 -15.95 -7.23 -7.04
CA VAL A 5 -15.32 -7.45 -5.74
C VAL A 5 -14.33 -8.59 -5.88
N LEU A 6 -13.03 -8.31 -5.71
CA LEU A 6 -11.99 -9.30 -5.51
C LEU A 6 -11.95 -9.69 -4.03
N ALA A 7 -12.47 -10.88 -3.71
CA ALA A 7 -12.40 -11.47 -2.38
C ALA A 7 -11.14 -12.35 -2.29
N CYS A 8 -10.10 -11.87 -1.61
CA CYS A 8 -8.83 -12.57 -1.50
C CYS A 8 -8.91 -13.76 -0.53
N GLY A 9 -7.98 -14.72 -0.65
CA GLY A 9 -8.06 -16.04 -0.01
C GLY A 9 -8.11 -16.03 1.53
N ASN A 10 -7.79 -14.90 2.13
CA ASN A 10 -7.88 -14.59 3.56
C ASN A 10 -9.26 -14.07 4.01
N THR A 11 -10.26 -14.12 3.14
CA THR A 11 -11.59 -13.54 3.40
C THR A 11 -12.66 -14.63 3.44
N GLN A 12 -13.25 -14.84 4.63
CA GLN A 12 -14.47 -15.63 4.80
C GLN A 12 -15.48 -14.78 5.57
N SER A 13 -16.39 -14.13 4.85
CA SER A 13 -17.44 -13.33 5.45
C SER A 13 -18.75 -13.45 4.68
N PRO A 14 -19.89 -13.64 5.36
CA PRO A 14 -21.21 -13.65 4.73
C PRO A 14 -21.63 -12.27 4.22
N LEU A 15 -20.86 -11.20 4.50
CA LEU A 15 -21.09 -9.87 3.95
C LEU A 15 -20.55 -9.72 2.51
N ILE A 16 -19.69 -10.67 2.08
CA ILE A 16 -19.08 -10.68 0.75
C ILE A 16 -19.91 -11.60 -0.15
N THR A 17 -21.07 -11.09 -0.57
CA THR A 17 -21.98 -11.79 -1.48
C THR A 17 -22.12 -11.00 -2.77
N ASP A 18 -22.54 -11.71 -3.82
CA ASP A 18 -23.12 -11.07 -4.98
C ASP A 18 -24.34 -10.23 -4.54
N GLY A 19 -24.56 -9.10 -5.19
CA GLY A 19 -25.66 -8.20 -4.91
C GLY A 19 -25.89 -7.23 -6.07
N ASP A 20 -26.88 -6.33 -5.93
CA ASP A 20 -27.35 -5.43 -6.99
C ASP A 20 -26.25 -4.45 -7.46
N GLY A 21 -25.39 -4.92 -8.36
CA GLY A 21 -24.36 -4.16 -9.06
C GLY A 21 -22.92 -4.63 -8.86
N PHE A 22 -22.64 -5.56 -7.94
CA PHE A 22 -21.28 -6.08 -7.72
C PHE A 22 -21.22 -7.61 -7.87
N GLU A 23 -20.32 -8.05 -8.74
CA GLU A 23 -19.95 -9.45 -8.95
C GLU A 23 -18.77 -9.80 -8.04
N VAL A 24 -18.87 -10.87 -7.25
CA VAL A 24 -17.79 -11.35 -6.37
C VAL A 24 -16.94 -12.38 -7.09
N ARG A 25 -15.64 -12.12 -7.20
CA ARG A 25 -14.62 -13.06 -7.69
C ARG A 25 -13.67 -13.42 -6.56
N ARG A 26 -13.61 -14.71 -6.25
CA ARG A 26 -12.69 -15.25 -5.24
C ARG A 26 -11.34 -15.53 -5.88
N VAL A 27 -10.28 -15.09 -5.24
CA VAL A 27 -8.89 -15.23 -5.69
C VAL A 27 -7.99 -15.62 -4.53
N SER A 28 -6.78 -16.07 -4.83
CA SER A 28 -5.77 -16.37 -3.82
C SER A 28 -5.31 -15.12 -3.05
N GLU A 29 -4.61 -15.33 -1.94
CA GLU A 29 -3.89 -14.24 -1.27
C GLU A 29 -2.79 -13.71 -2.19
N ARG A 30 -2.67 -12.38 -2.24
CA ARG A 30 -1.77 -11.61 -3.11
C ARG A 30 -1.95 -12.02 -4.57
N PRO A 31 -3.15 -11.79 -5.14
CA PRO A 31 -3.51 -12.35 -6.44
C PRO A 31 -2.58 -11.88 -7.54
N GLY A 32 -2.16 -12.84 -8.37
CA GLY A 32 -1.19 -12.63 -9.43
C GLY A 32 -1.82 -12.28 -10.78
N LYS A 33 -0.97 -12.24 -11.81
CA LYS A 33 -1.37 -12.00 -13.20
C LYS A 33 -2.55 -12.87 -13.65
N THR A 34 -2.52 -14.16 -13.35
CA THR A 34 -3.51 -15.15 -13.79
C THR A 34 -4.91 -14.90 -13.22
N GLU A 35 -5.00 -14.22 -12.08
CA GLU A 35 -6.27 -13.95 -11.40
C GLU A 35 -6.74 -12.51 -11.64
N VAL A 36 -5.82 -11.55 -11.63
CA VAL A 36 -6.16 -10.13 -11.79
C VAL A 36 -6.41 -9.74 -13.25
N ASP A 37 -5.67 -10.29 -14.23
CA ASP A 37 -5.84 -9.90 -15.64
C ASP A 37 -7.25 -10.17 -16.19
N PRO A 38 -7.86 -11.35 -15.97
CA PRO A 38 -9.24 -11.59 -16.40
C PRO A 38 -10.23 -10.62 -15.75
N VAL A 39 -10.00 -10.24 -14.50
CA VAL A 39 -10.84 -9.25 -13.80
C VAL A 39 -10.73 -7.88 -14.46
N LEU A 40 -9.51 -7.42 -14.77
CA LEU A 40 -9.29 -6.13 -15.43
C LEU A 40 -9.81 -6.10 -16.87
N ALA A 41 -9.80 -7.25 -17.57
CA ALA A 41 -10.36 -7.38 -18.90
C ALA A 41 -11.89 -7.24 -18.87
N ASP A 42 -12.53 -7.86 -17.88
CA ASP A 42 -13.99 -7.77 -17.74
C ASP A 42 -14.43 -6.44 -17.13
N LEU A 43 -13.59 -5.76 -16.35
CA LEU A 43 -13.95 -4.59 -15.55
C LEU A 43 -14.61 -3.47 -16.37
N GLY A 44 -14.06 -3.13 -17.55
CA GLY A 44 -14.42 -1.92 -18.28
C GLY A 44 -14.31 -0.67 -17.38
N ASP A 45 -15.28 0.23 -17.45
CA ASP A 45 -15.33 1.45 -16.62
C ASP A 45 -15.87 1.22 -15.20
N ARG A 46 -16.07 -0.04 -14.79
CA ARG A 46 -16.64 -0.40 -13.49
C ARG A 46 -15.61 -0.26 -12.36
N ARG A 47 -16.09 -0.21 -11.12
CA ARG A 47 -15.22 -0.13 -9.94
C ARG A 47 -14.61 -1.49 -9.60
N LEU A 48 -13.32 -1.50 -9.22
CA LEU A 48 -12.68 -2.67 -8.63
C LEU A 48 -12.66 -2.52 -7.10
N VAL A 49 -13.20 -3.48 -6.36
CA VAL A 49 -13.14 -3.48 -4.89
C VAL A 49 -12.25 -4.64 -4.45
N VAL A 50 -11.22 -4.36 -3.66
CA VAL A 50 -10.34 -5.36 -3.07
C VAL A 50 -10.75 -5.59 -1.63
N VAL A 51 -11.09 -6.83 -1.28
CA VAL A 51 -11.38 -7.25 0.10
C VAL A 51 -10.26 -8.20 0.53
N GLY A 52 -9.43 -7.75 1.46
CA GLY A 52 -8.21 -8.46 1.83
C GLY A 52 -7.28 -7.67 2.75
N THR A 53 -6.04 -8.13 2.87
CA THR A 53 -4.94 -7.47 3.58
C THR A 53 -4.29 -6.37 2.76
N ASP A 54 -3.42 -5.58 3.38
CA ASP A 54 -2.61 -4.56 2.70
C ASP A 54 -1.78 -5.17 1.56
N GLY A 55 -1.29 -6.40 1.75
CA GLY A 55 -0.52 -7.14 0.74
C GLY A 55 -1.36 -7.56 -0.48
N ASP A 56 -2.67 -7.75 -0.31
CA ASP A 56 -3.58 -8.04 -1.43
C ASP A 56 -3.84 -6.79 -2.27
N LEU A 57 -4.09 -5.66 -1.61
CA LEU A 57 -4.20 -4.37 -2.29
C LEU A 57 -2.89 -4.01 -3.01
N ASN A 58 -1.74 -4.25 -2.37
CA ASN A 58 -0.43 -4.08 -2.98
C ASN A 58 -0.28 -4.90 -4.27
N ALA A 59 -0.68 -6.18 -4.25
CA ALA A 59 -0.61 -7.05 -5.43
C ALA A 59 -1.49 -6.54 -6.58
N VAL A 60 -2.70 -6.08 -6.28
CA VAL A 60 -3.61 -5.48 -7.26
C VAL A 60 -3.05 -4.17 -7.81
N ALA A 61 -2.55 -3.27 -6.95
CA ALA A 61 -1.93 -2.01 -7.37
C ALA A 61 -0.70 -2.24 -8.23
N LEU A 62 0.14 -3.22 -7.89
CA LEU A 62 1.28 -3.64 -8.70
C LEU A 62 0.83 -4.14 -10.08
N ARG A 63 -0.29 -4.87 -10.14
CA ARG A 63 -0.80 -5.33 -11.43
C ARG A 63 -1.35 -4.19 -12.27
N LEU A 64 -2.11 -3.27 -11.68
CA LEU A 64 -2.59 -2.04 -12.35
C LEU A 64 -1.43 -1.20 -12.89
N LEU A 65 -0.34 -1.06 -12.13
CA LEU A 65 0.88 -0.40 -12.60
C LEU A 65 1.47 -1.11 -13.82
N ARG A 66 1.57 -2.44 -13.77
CA ARG A 66 2.12 -3.25 -14.87
C ARG A 66 1.19 -3.39 -16.08
N THR A 67 -0.03 -2.88 -16.01
CA THR A 67 -0.98 -2.82 -17.13
C THR A 67 -1.31 -1.39 -17.53
N GLU A 68 -0.65 -0.38 -16.94
CA GLU A 68 -0.86 1.05 -17.22
C GLU A 68 -2.31 1.50 -16.94
N ARG A 69 -2.93 0.93 -15.89
CA ARG A 69 -4.34 1.18 -15.53
C ARG A 69 -4.52 2.00 -14.25
N LEU A 70 -3.45 2.51 -13.63
CA LEU A 70 -3.51 3.22 -12.34
C LEU A 70 -4.41 4.46 -12.39
N ALA A 71 -4.26 5.27 -13.43
CA ALA A 71 -5.03 6.50 -13.61
C ALA A 71 -6.48 6.26 -14.06
N GLU A 72 -6.82 5.05 -14.49
CA GLU A 72 -8.14 4.70 -15.03
C GLU A 72 -9.00 4.01 -13.97
N VAL A 73 -8.48 2.93 -13.37
CA VAL A 73 -9.25 2.03 -12.52
C VAL A 73 -9.47 2.63 -11.13
N VAL A 74 -10.73 2.84 -10.76
CA VAL A 74 -11.11 3.20 -9.40
C VAL A 74 -11.06 1.97 -8.51
N VAL A 75 -10.22 2.02 -7.47
CA VAL A 75 -10.02 0.95 -6.50
C VAL A 75 -10.69 1.31 -5.18
N GLY A 76 -11.66 0.50 -4.76
CA GLY A 76 -12.14 0.46 -3.38
C GLY A 76 -11.34 -0.56 -2.58
N TYR A 77 -11.08 -0.27 -1.30
CA TYR A 77 -10.40 -1.21 -0.41
C TYR A 77 -11.22 -1.45 0.85
N ALA A 78 -11.48 -2.73 1.15
CA ALA A 78 -12.11 -3.17 2.39
C ALA A 78 -11.13 -4.06 3.17
N PRO A 79 -10.41 -3.52 4.16
CA PRO A 79 -9.46 -4.29 4.95
C PRO A 79 -10.15 -5.37 5.77
N VAL A 80 -9.53 -6.56 5.86
CA VAL A 80 -10.00 -7.64 6.75
C VAL A 80 -9.31 -7.66 8.11
N SER A 81 -8.45 -6.68 8.38
CA SER A 81 -7.73 -6.55 9.64
C SER A 81 -7.87 -5.14 10.22
N PRO A 82 -8.18 -5.00 11.52
CA PRO A 82 -8.17 -3.69 12.20
C PRO A 82 -6.78 -3.08 12.34
N LYS A 83 -5.72 -3.82 11.97
CA LYS A 83 -4.33 -3.35 12.00
C LYS A 83 -3.82 -2.92 10.61
N SER A 84 -4.69 -2.84 9.61
CA SER A 84 -4.33 -2.40 8.25
C SER A 84 -3.67 -1.03 8.31
N GLN A 85 -2.40 -0.96 7.89
CA GLN A 85 -1.63 0.26 7.82
C GLN A 85 -2.07 1.12 6.64
N VAL A 86 -2.53 0.49 5.56
CA VAL A 86 -3.21 1.18 4.45
C VAL A 86 -4.46 1.90 4.97
N ALA A 87 -5.31 1.21 5.74
CA ALA A 87 -6.53 1.81 6.26
C ALA A 87 -6.23 2.96 7.23
N GLU A 88 -5.26 2.79 8.12
CA GLU A 88 -4.79 3.85 9.02
C GLU A 88 -4.26 5.07 8.24
N LEU A 89 -3.40 4.85 7.24
CA LEU A 89 -2.80 5.93 6.44
C LEU A 89 -3.86 6.75 5.68
N TRP A 90 -4.83 6.07 5.08
CA TRP A 90 -5.80 6.70 4.20
C TRP A 90 -7.13 7.08 4.88
N GLY A 91 -7.27 6.77 6.18
CA GLY A 91 -8.46 7.08 6.98
C GLY A 91 -9.67 6.19 6.63
N LEU A 92 -9.42 4.94 6.23
CA LEU A 92 -10.48 4.00 5.82
C LEU A 92 -11.07 3.28 7.04
N PRO A 93 -12.38 2.97 7.05
CA PRO A 93 -12.98 2.13 8.06
C PRO A 93 -12.34 0.73 8.08
N THR A 94 -12.17 0.17 9.27
CA THR A 94 -11.73 -1.23 9.45
C THR A 94 -12.85 -2.17 9.86
N ASP A 95 -14.05 -1.64 10.12
CA ASP A 95 -15.26 -2.46 10.19
C ASP A 95 -15.64 -2.89 8.77
N LEU A 96 -15.73 -4.21 8.53
CA LEU A 96 -15.89 -4.75 7.18
C LEU A 96 -17.15 -4.25 6.47
N GLY A 97 -18.26 -4.09 7.20
CA GLY A 97 -19.51 -3.58 6.62
C GLY A 97 -19.37 -2.14 6.15
N ARG A 98 -18.87 -1.25 7.01
CA ARG A 98 -18.60 0.16 6.66
C ARG A 98 -17.54 0.31 5.57
N ALA A 99 -16.51 -0.55 5.60
CA ALA A 99 -15.45 -0.53 4.62
C ALA A 99 -15.96 -0.96 3.24
N LEU A 100 -16.80 -1.99 3.17
CA LEU A 100 -17.46 -2.43 1.93
C LEU A 100 -18.41 -1.36 1.39
N ASP A 101 -19.20 -0.72 2.25
CA ASP A 101 -20.07 0.38 1.85
C ASP A 101 -19.24 1.52 1.24
N LEU A 102 -18.24 2.01 1.98
CA LEU A 102 -17.33 3.05 1.49
C LEU A 102 -16.66 2.64 0.18
N ALA A 103 -16.05 1.45 0.13
CA ALA A 103 -15.35 0.97 -1.06
C ALA A 103 -16.27 0.89 -2.28
N ARG A 104 -17.57 0.60 -2.10
CA ARG A 104 -18.55 0.49 -3.20
C ARG A 104 -19.16 1.82 -3.62
N THR A 105 -19.33 2.77 -2.70
CA THR A 105 -20.15 3.97 -2.92
C THR A 105 -19.38 5.28 -2.82
N GLY A 106 -18.29 5.31 -2.06
CA GLY A 106 -17.54 6.53 -1.77
C GLY A 106 -16.81 7.09 -2.99
N ASP A 107 -16.46 8.37 -2.91
CA ASP A 107 -15.68 9.04 -3.95
C ASP A 107 -14.20 8.64 -3.92
N ALA A 108 -13.60 8.65 -5.11
CA ALA A 108 -12.22 8.30 -5.34
C ALA A 108 -11.32 9.55 -5.29
N ASP A 109 -10.21 9.41 -4.59
CA ASP A 109 -9.12 10.36 -4.50
C ASP A 109 -7.92 9.85 -5.32
N ARG A 110 -6.97 10.73 -5.62
CA ARG A 110 -5.67 10.37 -6.21
C ARG A 110 -4.64 10.30 -5.09
N VAL A 111 -4.28 9.09 -4.70
CA VAL A 111 -3.30 8.87 -3.64
C VAL A 111 -1.92 8.56 -4.22
N PRO A 112 -0.85 9.13 -3.64
CA PRO A 112 0.52 8.82 -4.02
C PRO A 112 0.80 7.31 -4.01
N LEU A 113 1.33 6.80 -5.12
CA LEU A 113 1.90 5.45 -5.19
C LEU A 113 3.41 5.52 -5.05
N VAL A 114 3.99 4.72 -4.17
CA VAL A 114 5.45 4.61 -4.02
C VAL A 114 5.93 3.35 -4.73
N ARG A 115 7.11 3.40 -5.35
CA ARG A 115 7.79 2.26 -5.98
C ARG A 115 9.10 1.96 -5.29
N ASP A 116 9.58 0.75 -5.47
CA ASP A 116 10.94 0.37 -5.10
C ASP A 116 11.83 0.07 -6.32
N ASP A 117 13.14 -0.11 -6.07
CA ASP A 117 14.15 -0.40 -7.10
C ASP A 117 14.19 -1.86 -7.56
N VAL A 118 13.38 -2.75 -6.97
CA VAL A 118 13.23 -4.15 -7.40
C VAL A 118 11.93 -4.42 -8.15
N GLY A 119 11.17 -3.35 -8.47
CA GLY A 119 9.97 -3.41 -9.31
C GLY A 119 8.67 -3.69 -8.54
N GLY A 120 8.67 -3.51 -7.22
CA GLY A 120 7.51 -3.50 -6.37
C GLY A 120 6.87 -2.11 -6.22
N VAL A 121 5.78 -2.09 -5.45
CA VAL A 121 5.02 -0.89 -5.08
C VAL A 121 4.82 -0.86 -3.56
N LEU A 122 4.44 0.30 -3.05
CA LEU A 122 4.06 0.53 -1.68
C LEU A 122 2.84 1.46 -1.63
N VAL A 123 1.77 0.98 -0.98
CA VAL A 123 0.48 1.68 -0.86
C VAL A 123 0.24 2.18 0.57
N GLY A 124 0.83 1.52 1.57
CA GLY A 124 0.68 1.83 2.99
C GLY A 124 2.03 2.03 3.69
N LEU A 125 2.63 0.95 4.18
CA LEU A 125 3.82 0.99 5.03
C LEU A 125 4.95 0.10 4.52
N GLY A 126 6.07 0.74 4.20
CA GLY A 126 7.37 0.10 4.02
C GLY A 126 8.14 0.17 5.32
N SER A 127 8.79 -0.91 5.75
CA SER A 127 9.62 -0.85 6.95
C SER A 127 10.85 -1.76 6.91
N LEU A 128 11.88 -1.34 7.65
CA LEU A 128 13.09 -2.09 7.94
C LEU A 128 13.40 -1.96 9.42
N GLY A 129 13.95 -2.99 10.05
CA GLY A 129 14.46 -2.85 11.41
C GLY A 129 14.75 -4.18 12.12
N PRO A 130 15.74 -4.21 13.03
CA PRO A 130 16.75 -3.17 13.28
C PRO A 130 17.67 -2.94 12.07
N VAL A 131 18.17 -1.72 11.89
CA VAL A 131 19.00 -1.36 10.72
C VAL A 131 20.19 -0.51 11.11
N ARG A 132 21.32 -0.68 10.41
CA ARG A 132 22.50 0.17 10.52
C ARG A 132 22.98 0.54 9.12
N GLY A 133 23.05 1.84 8.83
CA GLY A 133 23.38 2.30 7.49
C GLY A 133 23.43 3.81 7.35
N VAL A 134 23.38 4.26 6.10
CA VAL A 134 23.23 5.65 5.72
C VAL A 134 22.02 5.77 4.80
N GLY A 135 21.08 6.63 5.18
CA GLY A 135 19.84 6.86 4.46
C GLY A 135 19.68 8.33 4.08
N TYR A 136 19.24 8.58 2.85
CA TYR A 136 18.94 9.90 2.31
C TYR A 136 17.47 9.97 1.94
N CYS A 137 16.82 11.10 2.23
CA CYS A 137 15.53 11.47 1.67
C CYS A 137 15.77 12.72 0.83
N ASP A 138 15.62 12.59 -0.49
CA ASP A 138 16.14 13.55 -1.47
C ASP A 138 17.60 13.94 -1.15
N ASP A 139 17.87 15.21 -0.82
CA ASP A 139 19.21 15.72 -0.46
C ASP A 139 19.52 15.64 1.04
N THR A 140 18.55 15.24 1.86
CA THR A 140 18.63 15.27 3.32
C THR A 140 19.10 13.92 3.88
N VAL A 141 20.16 13.92 4.67
CA VAL A 141 20.61 12.72 5.41
C VAL A 141 19.65 12.45 6.57
N VAL A 142 18.79 11.42 6.45
CA VAL A 142 17.80 11.04 7.47
C VAL A 142 18.31 9.97 8.43
N LEU A 143 19.30 9.18 8.02
CA LEU A 143 19.94 8.17 8.86
C LEU A 143 21.45 8.16 8.65
N ARG A 144 22.20 8.16 9.76
CA ARG A 144 23.63 7.83 9.80
C ARG A 144 23.90 6.98 11.04
N GLY A 145 24.19 5.70 10.84
CA GLY A 145 24.42 4.73 11.92
C GLY A 145 23.18 3.87 12.22
N PRO A 146 22.93 3.51 13.50
CA PRO A 146 21.86 2.59 13.85
C PRO A 146 20.49 3.27 13.99
N ALA A 147 19.44 2.52 13.64
CA ALA A 147 18.05 2.78 13.97
C ALA A 147 17.36 1.47 14.39
N SER A 148 16.43 1.57 15.34
CA SER A 148 15.63 0.41 15.73
C SER A 148 14.56 0.08 14.70
N ARG A 149 14.05 1.10 13.99
CA ARG A 149 13.11 0.94 12.88
C ARG A 149 13.25 2.11 11.93
N LEU A 150 13.10 1.84 10.64
CA LEU A 150 12.93 2.82 9.58
C LEU A 150 11.63 2.48 8.87
N GLU A 151 10.79 3.49 8.67
CA GLU A 151 9.48 3.36 8.05
C GLU A 151 9.38 4.36 6.90
N VAL A 152 8.70 3.97 5.84
CA VAL A 152 8.33 4.84 4.72
C VAL A 152 6.86 4.64 4.43
N THR A 153 6.12 5.71 4.26
CA THR A 153 4.74 5.68 3.75
C THR A 153 4.65 6.58 2.52
N PRO A 154 3.66 6.39 1.65
CA PRO A 154 3.19 7.49 0.81
C PRO A 154 2.84 8.72 1.66
N ASP A 155 2.94 9.91 1.08
CA ASP A 155 2.59 11.17 1.73
C ASP A 155 1.06 11.35 1.73
N PRO A 156 0.37 11.27 2.90
CA PRO A 156 -1.09 11.30 2.94
C PRO A 156 -1.69 12.64 2.51
N ASP A 157 -0.91 13.71 2.59
CA ASP A 157 -1.30 15.07 2.19
C ASP A 157 -0.94 15.34 0.70
N GLY A 158 -0.47 14.32 -0.02
CA GLY A 158 -0.13 14.38 -1.44
C GLY A 158 1.20 15.07 -1.76
N GLY A 159 1.81 15.74 -0.78
CA GLY A 159 2.94 16.69 -0.88
C GLY A 159 4.12 16.26 -1.74
N ALA A 160 5.25 15.92 -1.12
CA ALA A 160 6.46 15.56 -1.87
C ALA A 160 6.36 14.12 -2.45
N GLY A 161 5.60 13.26 -1.78
CA GLY A 161 5.15 11.98 -2.29
C GLY A 161 5.45 10.78 -1.40
N LEU A 162 6.46 10.85 -0.54
CA LEU A 162 6.66 9.90 0.54
C LEU A 162 7.12 10.59 1.83
N VAL A 163 6.93 9.89 2.94
CA VAL A 163 7.34 10.32 4.28
C VAL A 163 8.20 9.23 4.90
N VAL A 164 9.43 9.57 5.27
CA VAL A 164 10.39 8.71 5.96
C VAL A 164 10.34 8.98 7.45
N ARG A 165 10.21 7.93 8.26
CA ARG A 165 10.24 8.00 9.71
C ARG A 165 11.36 7.11 10.25
N VAL A 166 12.29 7.71 10.97
CA VAL A 166 13.43 7.01 11.58
C VAL A 166 13.26 6.95 13.09
N VAL A 167 13.20 5.74 13.63
CA VAL A 167 13.04 5.47 15.06
C VAL A 167 14.36 4.97 15.63
N GLN A 168 14.92 5.69 16.59
CA GLN A 168 16.16 5.35 17.27
C GLN A 168 15.91 5.12 18.76
N ARG A 169 16.27 3.95 19.28
CA ARG A 169 16.31 3.68 20.73
C ARG A 169 17.43 4.48 21.38
N ARG A 170 17.15 5.06 22.54
CA ARG A 170 18.10 5.74 23.41
C ARG A 170 18.07 5.08 24.79
N LEU A 171 19.02 5.42 25.66
CA LEU A 171 19.08 4.93 27.05
C LEU A 171 17.77 5.21 27.82
N LEU A 172 17.13 6.35 27.54
CA LEU A 172 15.85 6.75 28.13
C LEU A 172 14.82 7.04 27.03
N GLY A 173 14.24 5.98 26.46
CA GLY A 173 13.12 6.07 25.51
C GLY A 173 13.51 5.98 24.03
N LYS A 174 12.69 6.57 23.15
CA LYS A 174 12.88 6.56 21.70
C LYS A 174 12.87 7.97 21.14
N ARG A 175 13.75 8.25 20.17
CA ARG A 175 13.68 9.44 19.32
C ARG A 175 13.13 9.05 17.96
N THR A 176 12.11 9.78 17.50
CA THR A 176 11.54 9.64 16.16
C THR A 176 11.82 10.92 15.37
N THR A 177 12.30 10.78 14.14
CA THR A 177 12.47 11.90 13.20
C THR A 177 11.68 11.58 11.93
N THR A 178 11.01 12.58 11.37
CA THR A 178 10.20 12.44 10.16
C THR A 178 10.70 13.42 9.10
N THR A 179 10.77 12.97 7.85
CA THR A 179 11.20 13.78 6.70
C THR A 179 10.36 13.40 5.48
N ALA A 180 9.74 14.39 4.84
CA ALA A 180 9.04 14.19 3.57
C ALA A 180 9.99 14.42 2.39
N GLY A 181 9.77 13.72 1.28
CA GLY A 181 10.55 13.86 0.05
C GLY A 181 9.94 13.07 -1.09
N ARG A 182 10.62 13.09 -2.25
CA ARG A 182 10.19 12.32 -3.44
C ARG A 182 10.82 10.95 -3.47
N ALA A 183 12.02 10.80 -2.94
CA ALA A 183 12.76 9.56 -2.90
C ALA A 183 13.45 9.36 -1.55
N PHE A 184 13.59 8.09 -1.17
CA PHE A 184 14.38 7.63 -0.06
C PHE A 184 15.32 6.53 -0.53
N GLN A 185 16.60 6.65 -0.19
CA GLN A 185 17.63 5.68 -0.54
C GLN A 185 18.39 5.26 0.71
N LEU A 186 18.61 3.96 0.86
CA LEU A 186 19.33 3.38 1.99
C LEU A 186 20.46 2.48 1.49
N GLY A 187 21.65 2.68 2.03
CA GLY A 187 22.70 1.66 2.08
C GLY A 187 22.89 1.18 3.52
N CYS A 188 22.84 -0.13 3.75
CA CYS A 188 22.87 -0.70 5.09
C CYS A 188 23.57 -2.07 5.16
N VAL A 189 23.85 -2.51 6.39
CA VAL A 189 24.08 -3.94 6.63
C VAL A 189 22.81 -4.71 6.24
N PRO A 190 22.94 -5.96 5.73
CA PRO A 190 21.79 -6.72 5.24
C PRO A 190 20.63 -6.75 6.25
N ALA A 191 19.46 -6.29 5.82
CA ALA A 191 18.25 -6.22 6.62
C ALA A 191 17.04 -6.70 5.82
N HIS A 192 16.02 -7.23 6.50
CA HIS A 192 14.76 -7.57 5.85
C HIS A 192 13.92 -6.31 5.66
N VAL A 193 13.37 -6.19 4.46
CA VAL A 193 12.42 -5.14 4.10
C VAL A 193 11.02 -5.74 4.12
N GLU A 194 10.06 -5.03 4.67
CA GLU A 194 8.65 -5.35 4.58
C GLU A 194 7.92 -4.24 3.82
N SER A 195 7.06 -4.60 2.88
CA SER A 195 6.19 -3.66 2.16
C SER A 195 4.76 -4.15 2.29
N ASP A 196 3.88 -3.32 2.85
CA ASP A 196 2.45 -3.60 3.02
C ASP A 196 2.18 -4.97 3.67
N GLY A 197 2.93 -5.29 4.72
CA GLY A 197 2.81 -6.55 5.47
C GLY A 197 3.51 -7.75 4.83
N HIS A 198 4.22 -7.57 3.71
CA HIS A 198 4.96 -8.64 3.05
C HIS A 198 6.47 -8.43 3.10
N ALA A 199 7.18 -9.39 3.69
CA ALA A 199 8.64 -9.41 3.73
C ALA A 199 9.25 -9.75 2.36
N HIS A 200 10.23 -8.96 1.94
CA HIS A 200 11.08 -9.31 0.80
C HIS A 200 11.82 -10.63 1.09
N PRO A 201 11.89 -11.57 0.13
CA PRO A 201 12.35 -12.94 0.38
C PRO A 201 13.83 -13.06 0.77
N ARG A 202 14.61 -12.01 0.56
CA ARG A 202 16.04 -11.97 0.88
C ARG A 202 16.38 -10.71 1.66
N PRO A 203 17.34 -10.77 2.60
CA PRO A 203 17.87 -9.56 3.21
C PRO A 203 18.58 -8.71 2.15
N MET A 204 18.44 -7.40 2.27
CA MET A 204 18.95 -6.42 1.31
C MET A 204 19.94 -5.48 2.00
N SER A 205 21.05 -5.20 1.34
CA SER A 205 22.06 -4.21 1.78
C SER A 205 21.83 -2.82 1.20
N LYS A 206 20.85 -2.69 0.30
CA LYS A 206 20.37 -1.42 -0.23
C LYS A 206 18.89 -1.51 -0.49
N TRP A 207 18.19 -0.39 -0.36
CA TRP A 207 16.78 -0.29 -0.72
C TRP A 207 16.44 1.14 -1.10
N THR A 208 15.64 1.30 -2.15
CA THR A 208 15.13 2.61 -2.56
C THR A 208 13.62 2.60 -2.57
N TRP A 209 13.00 3.67 -2.07
CA TRP A 209 11.59 3.98 -2.32
C TRP A 209 11.48 5.34 -3.00
N TYR A 210 10.57 5.49 -3.96
CA TYR A 210 10.35 6.76 -4.65
C TYR A 210 8.91 6.93 -5.10
N ARG A 211 8.42 8.17 -5.14
CA ARG A 211 7.09 8.51 -5.66
C ARG A 211 7.00 8.15 -7.14
N HIS A 212 5.99 7.37 -7.50
CA HIS A 212 5.62 7.13 -8.88
C HIS A 212 5.00 8.38 -9.50
N THR A 213 5.08 8.48 -10.83
CA THR A 213 4.53 9.60 -11.60
C THR A 213 3.01 9.56 -11.69
N GLU A 214 2.41 8.38 -11.58
CA GLU A 214 0.96 8.21 -11.58
C GLU A 214 0.45 7.81 -10.19
N ASP A 215 -0.70 8.37 -9.85
CA ASP A 215 -1.39 8.10 -8.59
C ASP A 215 -2.36 6.96 -8.72
N LEU A 216 -2.54 6.24 -7.61
CA LEU A 216 -3.60 5.25 -7.49
C LEU A 216 -4.93 5.99 -7.26
N ARG A 217 -5.97 5.63 -8.02
CA ARG A 217 -7.33 6.10 -7.75
C ARG A 217 -7.96 5.26 -6.64
N LEU A 218 -7.83 5.71 -5.39
CA LEU A 218 -8.31 5.01 -4.21
C LEU A 218 -9.59 5.65 -3.67
N VAL A 219 -10.60 4.84 -3.37
CA VAL A 219 -11.83 5.30 -2.71
C VAL A 219 -11.54 5.64 -1.25
N ARG A 220 -11.77 6.90 -0.87
CA ARG A 220 -11.55 7.40 0.50
C ARG A 220 -12.80 7.99 1.15
N GLY A 221 -13.81 8.37 0.36
CA GLY A 221 -15.03 9.00 0.88
C GLY A 221 -14.79 10.44 1.29
N MET A 222 -14.26 11.23 0.36
CA MET A 222 -14.08 12.66 0.54
C MET A 222 -15.43 13.32 0.91
N ARG A 223 -15.47 14.04 2.03
CA ARG A 223 -16.48 15.04 2.33
C ARG A 223 -15.96 16.41 1.98
#